data_AF-A0AAN8XM33-F1
#
_entry.id   AF-A0AAN8XM33-F1
#
_cell.length_a   1.000
_cell.length_b   1.000
_cell.length_c   1.000
_cell.angle_alpha   90.00
_cell.angle_beta   90.00
_cell.angle_gamma   90.00
#
_symmetry.space_group_name_H-M   'P 1'
#
loop_
_entity.id
_entity.type
_entity.pdbx_description
1 polymer ?
#
loop_
_entity_poly.entity_id
_entity_poly.type
_entity_poly.pdbx_seq_one_letter_code
_entity_poly.pdbx_strand_id
1 'polypeptide(L)'
;MSVDIPGIKKLKSERAKEEAKIGKLEKDELSKQYSPVNFVDQIPEVDNAGNRIPDWKRQMLARKAAERAKKNAEETLQQQLEEKRLQAIPPWKRQLMMRKEEDGKR
;
A
#
# COMPACT_ATOMS: atom_id res chain seq x y z
N MET A 1 -19.21 -24.68 -25.74
CA MET A 1 -19.22 -23.33 -26.38
C MET A 1 -19.82 -22.35 -25.38
N SER A 2 -19.09 -21.30 -25.00
CA SER A 2 -19.58 -20.28 -24.06
C SER A 2 -20.54 -19.36 -24.81
N VAL A 3 -21.79 -19.28 -24.36
CA VAL A 3 -22.79 -18.39 -24.96
C VAL A 3 -22.58 -16.99 -24.39
N ASP A 4 -22.09 -16.06 -25.21
CA ASP A 4 -21.87 -14.68 -24.80
C ASP A 4 -23.19 -13.89 -24.71
N ILE A 5 -23.70 -13.85 -23.48
CA ILE A 5 -24.47 -12.81 -22.80
C ILE A 5 -24.29 -11.34 -23.25
N PRO A 6 -24.98 -10.72 -24.23
CA PRO A 6 -24.66 -9.35 -24.65
C PRO A 6 -24.73 -8.32 -23.51
N GLY A 7 -25.66 -8.52 -22.56
CA GLY A 7 -25.80 -7.71 -21.36
C GLY A 7 -24.66 -7.92 -20.34
N ILE A 8 -24.11 -9.13 -20.24
CA ILE A 8 -23.02 -9.45 -19.30
C ILE A 8 -21.73 -8.72 -19.70
N LYS A 9 -21.45 -8.61 -21.01
CA LYS A 9 -20.26 -7.88 -21.49
C LYS A 9 -20.35 -6.39 -21.18
N LYS A 10 -21.53 -5.78 -21.35
CA LYS A 10 -21.77 -4.38 -20.97
C LYS A 10 -21.67 -4.18 -19.46
N LEU A 11 -22.30 -5.04 -18.67
CA LEU A 11 -22.25 -4.99 -17.21
C LEU A 11 -20.82 -5.11 -16.68
N LYS A 12 -20.01 -6.04 -17.21
CA LYS A 12 -18.59 -6.16 -16.86
C LYS A 12 -17.79 -4.92 -17.22
N SER A 13 -18.07 -4.30 -18.38
CA SER A 13 -17.38 -3.08 -18.81
C SER A 13 -17.74 -1.88 -17.94
N GLU A 14 -19.00 -1.71 -17.57
CA GLU A 14 -19.43 -0.62 -16.68
C GLU A 14 -18.85 -0.80 -15.27
N ARG A 15 -18.92 -2.02 -14.73
CA ARG A 15 -18.31 -2.35 -13.45
C ARG A 15 -16.81 -2.07 -13.43
N ALA A 16 -16.08 -2.45 -14.48
CA ALA A 16 -14.65 -2.13 -14.60
C ALA A 16 -14.37 -0.61 -14.63
N LYS A 17 -15.26 0.19 -15.25
CA LYS A 17 -15.13 1.66 -15.26
C LYS A 17 -15.41 2.26 -13.89
N GLU A 18 -16.40 1.75 -13.17
CA GLU A 18 -16.71 2.18 -11.80
C GLU A 18 -15.57 1.81 -10.84
N GLU A 19 -15.07 0.58 -10.89
CA GLU A 19 -13.91 0.14 -10.11
C GLU A 19 -12.66 0.98 -10.43
N ALA A 20 -12.44 1.37 -11.69
CA ALA A 20 -11.35 2.28 -12.06
C ALA A 20 -11.54 3.70 -11.53
N LYS A 21 -12.78 4.21 -11.45
CA LYS A 21 -13.07 5.53 -10.86
C LYS A 21 -12.87 5.50 -9.34
N ILE A 22 -13.40 4.48 -8.67
CA ILE A 22 -13.24 4.28 -7.23
C ILE A 22 -11.74 4.16 -6.91
N GLY A 23 -10.99 3.32 -7.63
CA GLY A 23 -9.56 3.18 -7.43
C GLY A 23 -8.74 4.45 -7.72
N LYS A 24 -9.25 5.40 -8.53
CA LYS A 24 -8.63 6.73 -8.68
C LYS A 24 -8.91 7.62 -7.48
N LEU A 25 -10.16 7.66 -7.01
CA LEU A 25 -10.55 8.44 -5.83
C LEU A 25 -9.78 7.98 -4.58
N GLU A 26 -9.66 6.66 -4.37
CA GLU A 26 -8.91 6.09 -3.26
C GLU A 26 -7.42 6.47 -3.32
N LYS A 27 -6.81 6.47 -4.52
CA LYS A 27 -5.41 6.91 -4.69
C LYS A 27 -5.23 8.40 -4.38
N ASP A 28 -6.16 9.24 -4.82
CA ASP A 28 -6.11 10.68 -4.54
C ASP A 28 -6.31 10.96 -3.05
N GLU A 29 -7.23 10.24 -2.38
CA GLU A 29 -7.43 10.32 -0.93
C GLU A 29 -6.17 9.88 -0.17
N LEU A 30 -5.54 8.77 -0.57
CA LEU A 30 -4.30 8.30 0.03
C LEU A 30 -3.18 9.34 -0.14
N SER A 31 -3.06 9.94 -1.34
CA SER A 31 -2.08 11.00 -1.60
C SER A 31 -2.32 12.25 -0.75
N LYS A 32 -3.59 12.58 -0.45
CA LYS A 32 -3.93 13.69 0.43
C LYS A 32 -3.60 13.38 1.89
N GLN A 33 -3.85 12.15 2.35
CA GLN A 33 -3.53 11.73 3.71
C GLN A 33 -2.02 11.81 3.99
N TYR A 34 -1.19 11.32 3.05
CA TYR A 34 0.27 11.40 3.14
C TYR A 34 0.85 12.66 2.48
N SER A 35 0.10 13.76 2.47
CA SER A 35 0.61 15.03 1.98
C SER A 35 1.65 15.61 2.94
N PRO A 36 2.78 16.17 2.46
CA PRO A 36 3.80 16.79 3.30
C PRO A 36 3.25 17.86 4.24
N VAL A 37 2.18 18.57 3.83
CA VAL A 37 1.54 19.63 4.62
C VAL A 37 1.01 19.09 5.95
N ASN A 38 0.46 17.87 5.95
CA ASN A 38 -0.06 17.23 7.17
C ASN A 38 1.05 16.78 8.14
N PHE A 39 2.31 16.76 7.69
CA PHE A 39 3.46 16.33 8.48
C PHE A 39 4.35 17.50 8.94
N VAL A 40 4.13 18.72 8.45
CA VAL A 40 4.91 19.91 8.87
C VAL A 40 4.71 20.17 10.36
N ASP A 41 3.48 20.12 10.85
CA ASP A 41 3.13 20.38 12.25
C ASP A 41 3.64 19.29 13.21
N GLN A 42 3.97 18.11 12.68
CA GLN A 42 4.55 17.01 13.47
C GLN A 42 6.07 17.16 13.66
N ILE A 43 6.70 18.11 12.96
CA ILE A 43 8.14 18.31 13.03
C ILE A 43 8.46 19.37 14.07
N PRO A 44 9.37 19.07 15.01
CA PRO A 44 9.74 20.03 16.04
C PRO A 44 10.35 21.29 15.44
N GLU A 45 10.08 22.43 16.07
CA GLU A 45 10.66 23.72 15.64
C GLU A 45 12.14 23.85 15.98
N VAL A 46 12.63 22.98 16.86
CA VAL A 46 13.96 23.04 17.45
C VAL A 46 14.65 21.69 17.25
N ASP A 47 15.94 21.72 16.93
CA ASP A 47 16.74 20.51 16.85
C ASP A 47 17.11 19.97 18.25
N ASN A 48 17.73 18.80 18.29
CA ASN A 48 18.18 18.17 19.54
C ASN A 48 19.23 19.00 20.31
N ALA A 49 19.85 19.99 19.67
CA ALA A 49 20.84 20.89 20.25
C ALA A 49 20.23 22.24 20.69
N GLY A 50 18.90 22.42 20.56
CA GLY A 50 18.22 23.65 20.97
C GLY A 50 18.17 24.75 19.90
N ASN A 51 18.64 24.50 18.67
CA ASN A 51 18.63 25.49 17.60
C ASN A 51 17.31 25.47 16.82
N ARG A 52 16.78 26.64 16.46
CA ARG A 52 15.59 26.73 15.59
C ARG A 52 15.88 26.17 14.20
N ILE A 53 15.04 25.26 13.74
CA ILE A 53 15.15 24.63 12.43
C ILE A 53 14.56 25.58 11.38
N PRO A 54 15.32 25.94 10.32
CA PRO A 54 14.79 26.76 9.24
C PRO A 54 13.59 26.12 8.53
N ASP A 55 12.66 26.94 8.05
CA ASP A 55 11.40 26.49 7.43
C ASP A 55 11.60 25.51 6.29
N TRP A 56 12.56 25.77 5.39
CA TRP A 56 12.85 24.88 4.27
C TRP A 56 13.30 23.48 4.73
N LYS A 57 14.05 23.41 5.84
CA LYS A 57 14.51 22.15 6.43
C LYS A 57 13.36 21.43 7.12
N ARG A 58 12.43 22.16 7.76
CA ARG A 58 11.17 21.59 8.28
C ARG A 58 10.31 21.02 7.16
N GLN A 59 10.14 21.74 6.05
CA GLN A 59 9.40 21.26 4.88
C GLN A 59 10.06 20.01 4.25
N MET A 60 11.39 19.97 4.18
CA MET A 60 12.14 18.79 3.73
C MET A 60 11.91 17.59 4.65
N LEU A 61 11.98 17.79 5.96
CA LEU A 61 11.69 16.75 6.94
C LEU A 61 10.23 16.28 6.84
N ALA A 62 9.30 17.19 6.54
CA ALA A 62 7.87 16.88 6.41
C ALA A 62 7.61 16.00 5.20
N ARG A 63 8.25 16.33 4.06
CA ARG A 63 8.26 15.49 2.86
C ARG A 63 8.83 14.11 3.18
N LYS A 64 9.96 14.04 3.87
CA LYS A 64 10.61 12.77 4.23
C LYS A 64 9.75 11.93 5.19
N ALA A 65 9.08 12.56 6.15
CA ALA A 65 8.16 11.89 7.08
C ALA A 65 6.92 11.36 6.35
N ALA A 66 6.33 12.18 5.47
CA ALA A 66 5.19 11.81 4.64
C ALA A 66 5.51 10.64 3.69
N GLU A 67 6.66 10.68 3.00
CA GLU A 67 7.12 9.58 2.15
C GLU A 67 7.37 8.30 2.96
N ARG A 68 7.97 8.40 4.14
CA ARG A 68 8.19 7.25 5.02
C ARG A 68 6.87 6.65 5.50
N ALA A 69 5.92 7.49 5.89
CA ALA A 69 4.60 7.04 6.32
C ALA A 69 3.84 6.33 5.18
N LYS A 70 3.90 6.88 3.96
CA LYS A 70 3.34 6.24 2.77
C LYS A 70 3.96 4.89 2.49
N LYS A 71 5.30 4.81 2.51
CA LYS A 71 6.03 3.55 2.28
C LYS A 71 5.70 2.48 3.33
N ASN A 72 5.66 2.86 4.61
CA ASN A 72 5.29 1.93 5.69
C ASN A 72 3.85 1.42 5.53
N ALA A 73 2.91 2.28 5.13
CA ALA A 73 1.54 1.87 4.89
C ALA A 73 1.43 0.87 3.72
N GLU A 74 2.13 1.13 2.61
CA GLU A 74 2.22 0.20 1.49
C GLU A 74 2.83 -1.15 1.89
N GLU A 75 3.91 -1.14 2.69
CA GLU A 75 4.57 -2.35 3.18
C GLU A 75 3.66 -3.16 4.12
N THR A 76 2.95 -2.51 5.05
CA THR A 76 2.00 -3.20 5.93
C THR A 76 0.85 -3.85 5.14
N LEU A 77 0.37 -3.20 4.08
CA LEU A 77 -0.64 -3.76 3.20
C LEU A 77 -0.11 -5.00 2.46
N GLN A 78 1.12 -4.94 1.95
CA GLN A 78 1.76 -6.08 1.27
C GLN A 78 1.92 -7.27 2.22
N GLN A 79 2.42 -7.04 3.45
CA GLN A 79 2.54 -8.08 4.46
C GLN A 79 1.20 -8.73 4.80
N GLN A 80 0.12 -7.94 4.94
CA GLN A 80 -1.22 -8.48 5.17
C GLN A 80 -1.74 -9.32 4.00
N LEU A 81 -1.44 -8.92 2.76
CA LEU A 81 -1.80 -9.70 1.57
C LEU A 81 -1.02 -11.01 1.50
N GLU A 82 0.26 -10.99 1.83
CA GLU A 82 1.10 -12.18 1.92
C GLU A 82 0.62 -13.12 3.04
N GLU A 83 0.28 -12.59 4.20
CA GLU A 83 -0.26 -13.35 5.32
C GLU A 83 -1.60 -14.00 4.95
N LYS A 84 -2.51 -13.23 4.36
CA LYS A 84 -3.79 -13.76 3.82
C LYS A 84 -3.55 -14.85 2.78
N ARG A 85 -2.57 -14.66 1.90
CA ARG A 85 -2.19 -15.68 0.90
C ARG A 85 -1.69 -16.94 1.59
N LEU A 86 -0.84 -16.84 2.61
CA LEU A 86 -0.33 -17.99 3.36
C LEU A 86 -1.43 -18.70 4.16
N GLN A 87 -2.35 -17.95 4.77
CA GLN A 87 -3.51 -18.48 5.50
C GLN A 87 -4.48 -19.21 4.56
N ALA A 88 -4.72 -18.69 3.36
CA ALA A 88 -5.55 -19.33 2.34
C ALA A 88 -4.96 -20.65 1.82
N ILE A 89 -3.65 -20.90 2.03
CA ILE A 89 -3.03 -22.17 1.66
C ILE A 89 -3.38 -23.23 2.72
N PRO A 90 -4.01 -24.34 2.32
CA PRO A 90 -4.30 -25.44 3.22
C PRO A 90 -3.04 -26.00 3.91
N PRO A 91 -3.14 -26.54 5.13
CA PRO A 91 -1.99 -27.06 5.89
C PRO A 91 -1.13 -28.07 5.13
N TRP A 92 -1.76 -29.01 4.41
CA TRP A 92 -1.05 -30.02 3.62
C TRP A 92 -0.22 -29.41 2.49
N LYS A 93 -0.73 -28.35 1.85
CA LYS A 93 -0.03 -27.65 0.77
C LYS A 93 1.12 -26.79 1.32
N ARG A 94 0.96 -26.21 2.52
CA ARG A 94 2.05 -25.54 3.24
C ARG A 94 3.19 -26.51 3.58
N GLN A 95 2.86 -27.69 4.10
CA GLN A 95 3.84 -28.73 4.42
C GLN A 95 4.60 -29.22 3.18
N LEU A 96 3.92 -29.39 2.03
CA LEU A 96 4.59 -29.75 0.78
C LEU A 96 5.55 -28.67 0.27
N MET A 97 5.18 -27.39 0.40
CA MET A 97 6.05 -26.26 0.01
C MET A 97 7.32 -26.21 0.89
N MET A 98 7.17 -26.37 2.20
CA MET A 98 8.31 -26.45 3.14
C MET A 98 9.25 -27.60 2.78
N ARG A 99 8.71 -28.79 2.52
CA ARG A 99 9.50 -29.96 2.14
C ARG A 99 10.23 -29.77 0.80
N LYS A 100 9.61 -29.10 -0.17
CA LYS A 100 10.23 -28.75 -1.46
C LYS A 100 11.37 -27.73 -1.29
N GLU A 101 11.23 -26.77 -0.39
CA GLU A 101 12.31 -25.83 -0.04
C GLU A 101 13.50 -26.52 0.65
N GLU A 102 13.25 -27.51 1.50
CA GLU A 102 14.30 -28.31 2.14
C GLU A 102 15.05 -29.21 1.15
N ASP A 103 14.33 -29.87 0.23
CA ASP A 103 14.93 -30.72 -0.81
C ASP A 103 15.75 -29.90 -1.82
N GLY A 104 15.31 -28.69 -2.17
CA GLY A 104 16.03 -27.79 -3.09
C GLY A 104 17.25 -27.08 -2.48
N LYS A 105 17.44 -27.18 -1.15
CA LYS A 105 18.60 -26.64 -0.42
C LYS A 105 19.70 -27.69 -0.19
N ARG A 106 19.42 -28.96 -0.44
CA ARG A 106 20.39 -30.06 -0.39
C ARG A 106 21.05 -30.25 -1.75
#